data_AF-A0A938F7X1-F1
#
_entry.id   AF-A0A938F7X1-F1
#
_cell.length_a   1.000
_cell.length_b   1.000
_cell.length_c   1.000
_cell.angle_alpha   90.00
_cell.angle_beta   90.00
_cell.angle_gamma   90.00
#
_symmetry.space_group_name_H-M   'P 1'
#
loop_
_entity.id
_entity.type
_entity.pdbx_description
1 polymer ?
#
loop_
_entity_poly.entity_id
_entity_poly.type
_entity_poly.pdbx_seq_one_letter_code
_entity_poly.pdbx_strand_id
1 'polypeptide(L)'
;MEKQRVALTLRLPNTVTGWLNGRLKSASIQIDPVDQKLNRIKVEAEPVVVPEVSVSLTKKQFDALPDPSFFLSQGGIWNSVNAGNPIALEWIKQLVGVMKDTASGEHTSWAFSTVGGRQSNDCFNDKTRLIGLVTTNAAVYSPGAPDFINDFLNYKVGGLHYRPDGKSLNVGTYDLLMRSDVARCLYRFTNAPLSASVSVVDDSGSEKRVETTFLNEKEGWLHLGAYGFSFSRPTLKVKLTGTRQGSSTNSSQSTSQASKSKKKSISYTMTCRKGKVTKKFITALPNCPAGWKKI
;
A
#
# COMPACT_ATOMS: atom_id res chain seq x y z
N MET A 1 15.89 -2.49 17.53
CA MET A 1 16.34 -3.54 16.60
C MET A 1 17.09 -2.89 15.46
N GLU A 2 18.26 -3.41 15.15
CA GLU A 2 19.08 -3.03 14.01
C GLU A 2 18.29 -3.23 12.71
N LYS A 3 18.39 -2.32 11.74
CA LYS A 3 17.64 -2.40 10.48
C LYS A 3 18.22 -3.50 9.60
N GLN A 4 17.80 -4.74 9.85
CA GLN A 4 18.18 -5.87 9.02
C GLN A 4 17.43 -5.79 7.69
N ARG A 5 18.15 -5.84 6.58
CA ARG A 5 17.58 -5.91 5.23
C ARG A 5 17.90 -7.27 4.64
N VAL A 6 16.88 -7.98 4.19
CA VAL A 6 17.01 -9.33 3.64
C VAL A 6 16.80 -9.27 2.13
N ALA A 7 17.61 -10.01 1.38
CA ALA A 7 17.53 -10.17 -0.06
C ALA A 7 17.32 -11.65 -0.40
N LEU A 8 16.26 -11.96 -1.16
CA LEU A 8 15.98 -13.30 -1.67
C LEU A 8 15.95 -13.26 -3.19
N THR A 9 16.71 -14.15 -3.84
CA THR A 9 16.69 -14.34 -5.29
C THR A 9 16.17 -15.73 -5.60
N LEU A 10 15.08 -15.80 -6.36
CA LEU A 10 14.41 -17.04 -6.77
C LEU A 10 14.46 -17.18 -8.29
N ARG A 11 14.54 -18.42 -8.78
CA ARG A 11 14.21 -18.76 -10.16
C ARG A 11 12.85 -19.45 -10.15
N LEU A 12 11.86 -18.84 -10.79
CA LEU A 12 10.48 -19.30 -10.78
C LEU A 12 9.94 -19.40 -12.21
N PRO A 13 8.96 -20.29 -12.48
CA PRO A 13 8.25 -20.30 -13.75
C PRO A 13 7.68 -18.92 -14.10
N ASN A 14 7.74 -18.56 -15.38
CA ASN A 14 7.15 -17.31 -15.88
C ASN A 14 5.61 -17.28 -15.79
N THR A 15 4.99 -18.41 -15.43
CA THR A 15 3.57 -18.53 -15.09
C THR A 15 3.23 -17.98 -13.70
N VAL A 16 4.22 -17.57 -12.89
CA VAL A 16 3.97 -16.82 -11.65
C VAL A 16 3.68 -15.36 -12.02
N THR A 17 2.39 -15.01 -12.07
CA THR A 17 1.89 -13.73 -12.60
C THR A 17 0.88 -13.07 -11.67
N GLY A 18 0.50 -11.84 -11.97
CA GLY A 18 -0.50 -11.10 -11.19
C GLY A 18 0.09 -10.44 -9.95
N TRP A 19 -0.67 -10.42 -8.87
CA TRP A 19 -0.31 -9.71 -7.63
C TRP A 19 0.36 -10.63 -6.61
N LEU A 20 1.27 -10.03 -5.85
CA LEU A 20 1.83 -10.60 -4.64
C LEU A 20 1.31 -9.83 -3.43
N ASN A 21 1.23 -10.49 -2.29
CA ASN A 21 1.07 -9.85 -0.99
C ASN A 21 2.16 -10.30 -0.02
N GLY A 22 2.34 -9.59 1.10
CA GLY A 22 3.35 -10.01 2.06
C GLY A 22 3.50 -9.18 3.32
N ARG A 23 4.52 -9.57 4.09
CA ARG A 23 5.00 -9.00 5.33
C ARG A 23 6.41 -8.47 5.09
N LEU A 24 6.49 -7.31 4.46
CA LEU A 24 7.73 -6.65 4.08
C LEU A 24 7.55 -5.14 4.28
N LYS A 25 8.65 -4.43 4.48
CA LYS A 25 8.70 -2.97 4.50
C LYS A 25 9.82 -2.46 3.63
N SER A 26 9.59 -1.34 2.96
CA SER A 26 10.55 -0.74 2.03
C SER A 26 11.03 -1.74 0.99
N ALA A 27 10.09 -2.49 0.41
CA ALA A 27 10.41 -3.54 -0.52
C ALA A 27 10.90 -3.00 -1.87
N SER A 28 11.76 -3.76 -2.52
CA SER A 28 12.12 -3.62 -3.92
C SER A 28 12.06 -4.96 -4.62
N ILE A 29 11.49 -4.97 -5.83
CA ILE A 29 11.37 -6.16 -6.67
C ILE A 29 12.07 -5.93 -8.01
N GLN A 30 12.85 -6.91 -8.44
CA GLN A 30 13.45 -6.98 -9.77
C GLN A 30 13.08 -8.32 -10.42
N ILE A 31 12.76 -8.28 -11.71
CA ILE A 31 12.32 -9.44 -12.46
C ILE A 31 13.05 -9.45 -13.80
N ASP A 32 13.90 -10.46 -14.00
CA ASP A 32 14.67 -10.64 -15.22
C ASP A 32 14.31 -11.99 -15.86
N PRO A 33 14.02 -12.04 -17.18
CA PRO A 33 13.85 -13.33 -17.86
C PRO A 33 15.17 -14.10 -17.82
N VAL A 34 15.11 -15.38 -17.46
CA VAL A 34 16.26 -16.30 -17.54
C VAL A 34 16.24 -17.02 -18.90
N ASP A 35 15.06 -17.49 -19.30
CA ASP A 35 14.77 -18.12 -20.59
C ASP A 35 13.28 -17.98 -20.92
N GLN A 36 12.77 -18.74 -21.90
CA GLN A 36 11.37 -18.71 -22.33
C GLN A 36 10.36 -19.24 -21.29
N LYS A 37 10.81 -19.91 -20.23
CA LYS A 37 9.98 -20.57 -19.21
C LYS A 37 10.24 -20.05 -17.79
N LEU A 38 11.40 -19.45 -17.53
CA LEU A 38 11.84 -19.06 -16.19
C LEU A 38 12.12 -17.57 -16.09
N ASN A 39 11.70 -17.00 -14.97
CA ASN A 39 12.08 -15.66 -14.51
C ASN A 39 12.98 -15.77 -13.27
N ARG A 40 13.92 -14.85 -13.15
CA ARG A 40 14.64 -14.57 -11.92
C ARG A 40 13.94 -13.44 -11.20
N ILE A 41 13.48 -13.69 -10.00
CA ILE A 41 12.80 -12.70 -9.16
C ILE A 41 13.67 -12.42 -7.95
N LYS A 42 14.08 -11.17 -7.79
CA LYS A 42 14.84 -10.69 -6.64
C LYS A 42 13.97 -9.75 -5.82
N VAL A 43 13.78 -10.07 -4.54
CA VAL A 43 13.05 -9.24 -3.58
C VAL A 43 14.01 -8.85 -2.47
N GLU A 44 14.14 -7.54 -2.20
CA GLU A 44 14.89 -7.02 -1.06
C GLU A 44 13.98 -6.15 -0.20
N ALA A 45 13.93 -6.39 1.11
CA ALA A 45 13.10 -5.62 2.02
C ALA A 45 13.56 -5.73 3.48
N GLU A 46 13.08 -4.83 4.33
CA GLU A 46 13.14 -4.97 5.79
C GLU A 46 12.03 -5.94 6.27
N PRO A 47 12.28 -6.75 7.32
CA PRO A 47 11.23 -7.51 7.98
C PRO A 47 10.29 -6.55 8.73
N VAL A 48 9.10 -7.05 9.07
CA VAL A 48 8.10 -6.29 9.84
C VAL A 48 7.71 -7.02 11.11
N VAL A 49 7.35 -6.26 12.14
CA VAL A 49 6.74 -6.80 13.35
C VAL A 49 5.22 -6.86 13.14
N VAL A 50 4.67 -8.07 13.19
CA VAL A 50 3.25 -8.36 13.02
C VAL A 50 2.64 -8.61 14.40
N PRO A 51 1.61 -7.86 14.81
CA PRO A 51 0.88 -8.13 16.04
C PRO A 51 0.00 -9.38 15.87
N GLU A 52 -0.08 -10.17 16.93
CA GLU A 52 -0.86 -11.41 16.97
C GLU A 52 -2.20 -11.21 17.67
N VAL A 53 -3.20 -11.96 17.22
CA VAL A 53 -4.54 -11.97 17.78
C VAL A 53 -4.92 -13.41 18.07
N SER A 54 -4.74 -13.81 19.33
CA SER A 54 -5.15 -15.10 19.88
C SER A 54 -5.72 -14.91 21.27
N VAL A 55 -6.84 -15.56 21.55
CA VAL A 55 -7.50 -15.48 22.86
C VAL A 55 -8.23 -16.78 23.16
N SER A 56 -8.15 -17.22 24.41
CA SER A 56 -9.01 -18.28 24.95
C SER A 56 -10.14 -17.65 25.73
N LEU A 57 -11.38 -18.03 25.42
CA LEU A 57 -12.57 -17.44 26.01
C LEU A 57 -13.28 -18.46 26.91
N THR A 58 -13.69 -18.03 28.09
CA THR A 58 -14.72 -18.74 28.85
C THR A 58 -16.04 -18.69 28.09
N LYS A 59 -16.96 -19.63 28.37
CA LYS A 59 -18.31 -19.62 27.76
C LYS A 59 -19.00 -18.26 27.92
N LYS A 60 -18.94 -17.66 29.13
CA LYS A 60 -19.52 -16.33 29.39
C LYS A 60 -18.91 -15.23 28.51
N GLN A 61 -17.60 -15.25 28.29
CA GLN A 61 -16.94 -14.27 27.42
C GLN A 61 -17.29 -14.48 25.95
N PHE A 62 -17.39 -15.74 25.52
CA PHE A 62 -17.81 -16.11 24.18
C PHE A 62 -19.25 -15.66 23.89
N ASP A 63 -20.18 -15.97 24.80
CA ASP A 63 -21.60 -15.59 24.69
C ASP A 63 -21.81 -14.06 24.73
N ALA A 64 -20.81 -13.31 25.22
CA ALA A 64 -20.82 -11.85 25.30
C ALA A 64 -20.11 -11.16 24.11
N LEU A 65 -19.57 -11.91 23.14
CA LEU A 65 -19.03 -11.32 21.92
C LEU A 65 -20.16 -10.61 21.14
N PRO A 66 -19.87 -9.53 20.39
CA PRO A 66 -20.91 -8.82 19.64
C PRO A 66 -21.59 -9.72 18.61
N ASP A 67 -20.83 -10.58 17.95
CA ASP A 67 -21.34 -11.67 17.12
C ASP A 67 -20.48 -12.95 17.28
N PRO A 68 -20.91 -13.91 18.13
CA PRO A 68 -20.18 -15.16 18.33
C PRO A 68 -20.25 -16.11 17.13
N SER A 69 -21.12 -15.88 16.15
CA SER A 69 -21.30 -16.77 14.99
C SER A 69 -20.04 -16.91 14.13
N PHE A 70 -19.20 -15.87 14.12
CA PHE A 70 -17.89 -15.86 13.46
C PHE A 70 -16.92 -16.91 13.99
N PHE A 71 -17.13 -17.41 15.21
CA PHE A 71 -16.22 -18.33 15.90
C PHE A 71 -16.80 -19.72 16.11
N LEU A 72 -18.06 -19.94 15.70
CA LEU A 72 -18.66 -21.27 15.76
C LEU A 72 -17.87 -22.22 14.89
N SER A 73 -17.33 -23.27 15.50
CA SER A 73 -16.71 -24.37 14.78
C SER A 73 -17.65 -25.58 14.84
N GLN A 74 -17.66 -26.43 13.80
CA GLN A 74 -18.52 -27.62 13.74
C GLN A 74 -18.04 -28.71 14.70
N GLY A 75 -18.16 -28.47 16.01
CA GLY A 75 -17.77 -29.40 17.08
C GLY A 75 -16.33 -29.27 17.60
N GLY A 76 -15.56 -28.30 17.13
CA GLY A 76 -14.22 -27.99 17.63
C GLY A 76 -14.20 -26.95 18.76
N ILE A 77 -13.14 -26.98 19.56
CA ILE A 77 -12.87 -25.96 20.61
C ILE A 77 -11.88 -24.89 20.14
N TRP A 78 -11.40 -24.99 18.90
CA TRP A 78 -10.45 -24.07 18.28
C TRP A 78 -11.01 -23.56 16.95
N ASN A 79 -10.77 -22.29 16.68
CA ASN A 79 -11.11 -21.66 15.42
C ASN A 79 -9.96 -20.73 15.01
N SER A 80 -9.67 -20.64 13.72
CA SER A 80 -8.61 -19.79 13.19
C SER A 80 -8.97 -19.31 11.79
N VAL A 81 -8.45 -18.12 11.46
CA VAL A 81 -8.64 -17.51 10.15
C VAL A 81 -7.30 -16.99 9.64
N ASN A 82 -7.03 -17.21 8.36
CA ASN A 82 -5.84 -16.65 7.72
C ASN A 82 -5.96 -15.12 7.63
N ALA A 83 -4.85 -14.41 7.84
CA ALA A 83 -4.80 -12.95 7.86
C ALA A 83 -5.41 -12.28 6.61
N GLY A 84 -5.24 -12.90 5.44
CA GLY A 84 -5.76 -12.42 4.16
C GLY A 84 -7.13 -13.01 3.77
N ASN A 85 -7.87 -13.62 4.68
CA ASN A 85 -9.22 -14.11 4.39
C ASN A 85 -10.23 -12.93 4.39
N PRO A 86 -11.19 -12.87 3.46
CA PRO A 86 -12.25 -11.85 3.46
C PRO A 86 -12.93 -11.60 4.81
N ILE A 87 -13.11 -12.63 5.63
CA ILE A 87 -13.80 -12.54 6.93
C ILE A 87 -12.90 -12.03 8.06
N ALA A 88 -11.57 -12.06 7.90
CA ALA A 88 -10.60 -11.82 8.98
C ALA A 88 -10.72 -10.41 9.58
N LEU A 89 -11.07 -9.41 8.77
CA LEU A 89 -11.30 -8.03 9.21
C LEU A 89 -12.49 -7.92 10.17
N GLU A 90 -13.57 -8.66 9.92
CA GLU A 90 -14.74 -8.69 10.81
C GLU A 90 -14.47 -9.58 12.03
N TRP A 91 -13.64 -10.61 11.88
CA TRP A 91 -13.20 -11.48 12.97
C TRP A 91 -12.49 -10.71 14.08
N ILE A 92 -11.51 -9.86 13.73
CA ILE A 92 -10.81 -9.02 14.71
C ILE A 92 -11.76 -8.08 15.45
N LYS A 93 -12.75 -7.50 14.76
CA LYS A 93 -13.71 -6.57 15.36
C LYS A 93 -14.45 -7.19 16.55
N GLN A 94 -14.83 -8.46 16.45
CA GLN A 94 -15.54 -9.13 17.53
C GLN A 94 -14.65 -9.29 18.78
N LEU A 95 -13.34 -9.41 18.59
CA LEU A 95 -12.39 -9.67 19.66
C LEU A 95 -11.87 -8.41 20.36
N VAL A 96 -12.02 -7.22 19.78
CA VAL A 96 -11.48 -5.96 20.32
C VAL A 96 -11.87 -5.75 21.79
N GLY A 97 -13.15 -5.92 22.12
CA GLY A 97 -13.66 -5.68 23.47
C GLY A 97 -13.07 -6.64 24.50
N VAL A 98 -13.12 -7.95 24.21
CA VAL A 98 -12.65 -8.97 25.15
C VAL A 98 -11.12 -8.98 25.30
N MET A 99 -10.40 -8.58 24.24
CA MET A 99 -8.94 -8.43 24.25
C MET A 99 -8.48 -7.05 24.73
N LYS A 100 -9.40 -6.15 25.13
CA LYS A 100 -9.10 -4.78 25.57
C LYS A 100 -8.24 -4.03 24.55
N ASP A 101 -8.53 -4.24 23.27
CA ASP A 101 -7.79 -3.66 22.14
C ASP A 101 -6.27 -3.91 22.18
N THR A 102 -5.84 -5.02 22.78
CA THR A 102 -4.43 -5.35 23.05
C THR A 102 -4.02 -6.65 22.36
N ALA A 103 -2.96 -6.60 21.54
CA ALA A 103 -2.38 -7.76 20.89
C ALA A 103 -1.94 -8.83 21.90
N SER A 104 -2.15 -10.11 21.59
CA SER A 104 -1.75 -11.21 22.47
C SER A 104 -0.25 -11.49 22.43
N GLY A 105 0.40 -11.06 21.36
CA GLY A 105 1.81 -11.29 21.07
C GLY A 105 2.24 -10.50 19.84
N GLU A 106 3.50 -10.70 19.45
CA GLU A 106 4.02 -10.17 18.20
C GLU A 106 5.17 -11.06 17.69
N HIS A 107 5.31 -11.14 16.37
CA HIS A 107 6.45 -11.83 15.75
C HIS A 107 7.05 -10.99 14.63
N THR A 108 8.32 -11.26 14.34
CA THR A 108 8.99 -10.68 13.17
C THR A 108 8.76 -11.58 11.96
N SER A 109 8.33 -11.00 10.85
CA SER A 109 8.05 -11.71 9.61
C SER A 109 8.77 -11.06 8.43
N TRP A 110 9.30 -11.91 7.55
CA TRP A 110 9.75 -11.56 6.21
C TRP A 110 9.19 -12.60 5.24
N ALA A 111 8.12 -12.26 4.53
CA ALA A 111 7.44 -13.22 3.67
C ALA A 111 6.64 -12.51 2.58
N PHE A 112 6.44 -13.18 1.46
CA PHE A 112 5.50 -12.79 0.42
C PHE A 112 4.95 -14.04 -0.26
N SER A 113 3.75 -13.93 -0.82
CA SER A 113 3.04 -15.01 -1.49
C SER A 113 2.28 -14.49 -2.70
N THR A 114 1.90 -15.39 -3.60
CA THR A 114 0.91 -15.09 -4.63
C THR A 114 -0.46 -14.86 -4.00
N VAL A 115 -1.25 -13.96 -4.58
CA VAL A 115 -2.63 -13.79 -4.16
C VAL A 115 -3.58 -14.57 -5.07
N GLY A 116 -4.58 -15.21 -4.47
CA GLY A 116 -5.72 -15.76 -5.18
C GLY A 116 -6.80 -14.70 -5.43
N GLY A 117 -7.58 -14.86 -6.49
CA GLY A 117 -8.75 -14.02 -6.79
C GLY A 117 -8.68 -13.33 -8.14
N ARG A 118 -9.82 -13.26 -8.85
CA ARG A 118 -9.95 -12.48 -10.08
C ARG A 118 -10.12 -11.01 -9.70
N GLN A 119 -9.24 -10.17 -10.20
CA GLN A 119 -9.41 -8.72 -10.13
C GLN A 119 -10.35 -8.30 -11.27
N SER A 120 -11.35 -7.47 -10.97
CA SER A 120 -12.36 -7.05 -11.95
C SER A 120 -11.88 -5.93 -12.89
N ASN A 121 -10.65 -5.46 -12.72
CA ASN A 121 -10.08 -4.37 -13.52
C ASN A 121 -9.16 -4.89 -14.64
N ASP A 122 -9.40 -4.47 -15.87
CA ASP A 122 -8.62 -4.90 -17.04
C ASP A 122 -7.13 -4.57 -16.95
N CYS A 123 -6.76 -3.46 -16.29
CA CYS A 123 -5.36 -3.10 -16.05
C CYS A 123 -4.67 -4.08 -15.08
N PHE A 124 -5.42 -4.87 -14.31
CA PHE A 124 -4.93 -5.92 -13.42
C PHE A 124 -5.03 -7.32 -14.01
N ASN A 125 -5.54 -7.48 -15.24
CA ASN A 125 -5.80 -8.78 -15.85
C ASN A 125 -4.65 -9.36 -16.67
N ASP A 126 -3.44 -8.79 -16.55
CA ASP A 126 -2.25 -9.33 -17.20
C ASP A 126 -1.79 -10.65 -16.53
N LYS A 127 -1.93 -11.75 -17.27
CA LYS A 127 -1.57 -13.11 -16.84
C LYS A 127 -0.22 -13.57 -17.35
N THR A 128 0.59 -12.66 -17.87
CA THR A 128 1.90 -12.98 -18.47
C THR A 128 3.07 -12.52 -17.61
N ARG A 129 2.81 -11.71 -16.59
CA ARG A 129 3.84 -11.11 -15.72
C ARG A 129 3.28 -10.78 -14.34
N LEU A 130 4.17 -10.53 -13.40
CA LEU A 130 3.81 -9.89 -12.13
C LEU A 130 3.38 -8.44 -12.35
N ILE A 131 2.35 -8.01 -11.63
CA ILE A 131 1.70 -6.71 -11.75
C ILE A 131 2.08 -5.79 -10.58
N GLY A 132 2.09 -6.35 -9.37
CA GLY A 132 2.23 -5.57 -8.16
C GLY A 132 2.50 -6.43 -6.93
N LEU A 133 2.94 -5.76 -5.87
CA LEU A 133 3.17 -6.31 -4.55
C LEU A 133 2.57 -5.34 -3.53
N VAL A 134 1.70 -5.85 -2.67
CA VAL A 134 1.15 -5.10 -1.53
C VAL A 134 1.65 -5.71 -0.23
N THR A 135 2.23 -4.92 0.66
CA THR A 135 2.70 -5.46 1.95
C THR A 135 2.25 -4.62 3.12
N THR A 136 2.02 -5.28 4.24
CA THR A 136 1.63 -4.63 5.49
C THR A 136 2.04 -5.48 6.69
N ASN A 137 2.21 -4.85 7.84
CA ASN A 137 2.42 -5.53 9.11
C ASN A 137 1.13 -5.74 9.92
N ALA A 138 -0.04 -5.39 9.39
CA ALA A 138 -1.33 -5.54 10.07
C ALA A 138 -1.66 -6.99 10.46
N ALA A 139 -2.35 -7.25 11.57
CA ALA A 139 -2.74 -8.62 11.92
C ALA A 139 -3.58 -9.30 10.83
N VAL A 140 -4.53 -8.57 10.24
CA VAL A 140 -5.38 -9.01 9.11
C VAL A 140 -5.45 -7.94 8.01
N TYR A 141 -5.83 -8.32 6.80
CA TYR A 141 -5.88 -7.42 5.64
C TYR A 141 -6.81 -7.93 4.53
N SER A 142 -7.20 -7.05 3.60
CA SER A 142 -7.97 -7.42 2.41
C SER A 142 -7.23 -8.47 1.57
N PRO A 143 -7.90 -9.52 1.07
CA PRO A 143 -7.30 -10.43 0.11
C PRO A 143 -6.92 -9.69 -1.18
N GLY A 144 -5.77 -10.03 -1.76
CA GLY A 144 -5.46 -9.64 -3.14
C GLY A 144 -4.84 -8.26 -3.31
N ALA A 145 -5.06 -7.70 -4.51
CA ALA A 145 -4.63 -6.36 -4.88
C ALA A 145 -5.52 -5.28 -4.24
N PRO A 146 -5.11 -4.01 -4.23
CA PRO A 146 -5.98 -2.92 -3.80
C PRO A 146 -7.16 -2.74 -4.75
N ASP A 147 -8.34 -2.50 -4.21
CA ASP A 147 -9.56 -2.25 -4.99
C ASP A 147 -9.51 -0.86 -5.62
N PHE A 148 -9.55 -0.78 -6.95
CA PHE A 148 -9.60 0.50 -7.64
C PHE A 148 -11.05 1.04 -7.72
N ILE A 149 -11.40 1.93 -6.80
CA ILE A 149 -12.75 2.50 -6.66
C ILE A 149 -12.65 4.02 -6.53
N ASN A 150 -13.42 4.76 -7.34
CA ASN A 150 -13.52 6.22 -7.30
C ASN A 150 -12.16 6.95 -7.41
N ASP A 151 -11.28 6.53 -8.31
CA ASP A 151 -9.91 7.03 -8.49
C ASP A 151 -8.97 6.77 -7.28
N PHE A 152 -9.32 5.87 -6.38
CA PHE A 152 -8.46 5.41 -5.29
C PHE A 152 -8.15 3.92 -5.40
N LEU A 153 -6.91 3.56 -5.08
CA LEU A 153 -6.52 2.20 -4.75
C LEU A 153 -6.77 2.01 -3.25
N ASN A 154 -7.78 1.19 -2.92
CA ASN A 154 -8.26 0.99 -1.56
C ASN A 154 -7.73 -0.34 -1.02
N TYR A 155 -7.13 -0.34 0.17
CA TYR A 155 -6.67 -1.55 0.82
C TYR A 155 -7.04 -1.53 2.29
N LYS A 156 -7.74 -2.56 2.77
CA LYS A 156 -8.16 -2.63 4.17
C LYS A 156 -7.12 -3.40 4.97
N VAL A 157 -6.84 -2.89 6.16
CA VAL A 157 -5.98 -3.54 7.13
C VAL A 157 -6.65 -3.52 8.49
N GLY A 158 -6.32 -4.47 9.35
CA GLY A 158 -6.89 -4.57 10.70
C GLY A 158 -5.91 -5.11 11.71
N GLY A 159 -6.07 -4.66 12.95
CA GLY A 159 -5.26 -5.06 14.09
C GLY A 159 -5.77 -4.42 15.36
N LEU A 160 -5.25 -4.89 16.49
CA LEU A 160 -5.53 -4.29 17.80
C LEU A 160 -4.66 -3.04 17.98
N HIS A 161 -5.15 -2.06 18.72
CA HIS A 161 -4.51 -0.75 18.87
C HIS A 161 -3.22 -0.81 19.68
N TYR A 162 -3.20 -1.62 20.73
CA TYR A 162 -2.07 -1.73 21.65
C TYR A 162 -1.21 -2.98 21.39
N ARG A 163 0.09 -2.82 21.58
CA ARG A 163 1.09 -3.89 21.64
C ARG A 163 0.83 -4.78 22.87
N PRO A 164 1.49 -5.94 23.00
CA PRO A 164 1.24 -6.87 24.12
C PRO A 164 1.48 -6.30 25.53
N ASP A 165 2.15 -5.16 25.65
CA ASP A 165 2.32 -4.44 26.92
C ASP A 165 1.08 -3.65 27.36
N GLY A 166 0.04 -3.57 26.52
CA GLY A 166 -1.20 -2.82 26.76
C GLY A 166 -1.01 -1.30 26.84
N LYS A 167 0.14 -0.78 26.43
CA LYS A 167 0.50 0.64 26.55
C LYS A 167 1.02 1.22 25.25
N SER A 168 1.98 0.55 24.63
CA SER A 168 2.60 1.00 23.39
C SER A 168 1.66 0.76 22.22
N LEU A 169 1.63 1.68 21.25
CA LEU A 169 0.75 1.55 20.09
C LEU A 169 1.32 0.57 19.07
N ASN A 170 0.46 -0.25 18.47
CA ASN A 170 0.78 -0.90 17.21
C ASN A 170 0.79 0.16 16.10
N VAL A 171 1.88 0.19 15.34
CA VAL A 171 2.10 1.17 14.27
C VAL A 171 2.15 0.46 12.93
N GLY A 172 1.31 0.94 12.00
CA GLY A 172 1.11 0.37 10.69
C GLY A 172 2.18 0.76 9.67
N THR A 173 2.49 -0.22 8.83
CA THR A 173 3.26 -0.08 7.61
C THR A 173 2.46 -0.60 6.44
N TYR A 174 2.58 0.10 5.31
CA TYR A 174 2.00 -0.27 4.05
C TYR A 174 2.94 0.10 2.92
N ASP A 175 3.28 -0.87 2.08
CA ASP A 175 3.98 -0.63 0.83
C ASP A 175 3.12 -1.09 -0.34
N LEU A 176 3.11 -0.29 -1.40
CA LEU A 176 2.52 -0.61 -2.69
C LEU A 176 3.61 -0.49 -3.75
N LEU A 177 3.98 -1.63 -4.33
CA LEU A 177 4.79 -1.69 -5.54
C LEU A 177 3.87 -2.09 -6.69
N MET A 178 3.89 -1.35 -7.78
CA MET A 178 3.04 -1.63 -8.93
C MET A 178 3.78 -1.26 -10.21
N ARG A 179 3.60 -2.03 -11.27
CA ARG A 179 4.17 -1.65 -12.57
C ARG A 179 3.63 -0.29 -13.00
N SER A 180 4.54 0.53 -13.49
CA SER A 180 4.31 1.89 -13.94
C SER A 180 3.27 2.02 -15.05
N ASP A 181 3.19 1.05 -15.95
CA ASP A 181 2.21 1.02 -17.04
C ASP A 181 0.81 0.63 -16.56
N VAL A 182 0.71 -0.22 -15.54
CA VAL A 182 -0.55 -0.57 -14.88
C VAL A 182 -1.12 0.64 -14.15
N ALA A 183 -0.28 1.38 -13.41
CA ALA A 183 -0.66 2.65 -12.80
C ALA A 183 -1.23 3.64 -13.84
N ARG A 184 -0.57 3.74 -15.00
CA ARG A 184 -0.98 4.63 -16.10
C ARG A 184 -2.25 4.15 -16.79
N CYS A 185 -2.44 2.84 -16.94
CA CYS A 185 -3.66 2.25 -17.45
C CYS A 185 -4.86 2.62 -16.57
N LEU A 186 -4.76 2.40 -15.24
CA LEU A 186 -5.84 2.66 -14.28
C LEU A 186 -6.33 4.11 -14.33
N TYR A 187 -5.39 5.05 -14.35
CA TYR A 187 -5.69 6.48 -14.24
C TYR A 187 -5.73 7.21 -15.59
N ARG A 188 -5.50 6.48 -16.70
CA ARG A 188 -5.31 7.03 -18.05
C ARG A 188 -4.22 8.11 -18.09
N PHE A 189 -3.09 7.88 -17.44
CA PHE A 189 -1.97 8.83 -17.41
C PHE A 189 -1.01 8.65 -18.61
N THR A 190 -0.32 9.72 -18.98
CA THR A 190 0.82 9.68 -19.91
C THR A 190 2.08 9.16 -19.21
N ASN A 191 3.21 9.13 -19.92
CA ASN A 191 4.51 8.78 -19.34
C ASN A 191 5.15 9.89 -18.48
N ALA A 192 4.42 10.98 -18.18
CA ALA A 192 4.89 12.02 -17.29
C ALA A 192 5.13 11.48 -15.86
N PRO A 193 5.94 12.18 -15.04
CA PRO A 193 6.16 11.82 -13.64
C PRO A 193 4.86 11.74 -12.85
N LEU A 194 4.76 10.72 -11.98
CA LEU A 194 3.63 10.51 -11.10
C LEU A 194 3.90 11.08 -9.70
N SER A 195 2.84 11.55 -9.06
CA SER A 195 2.80 11.82 -7.62
C SER A 195 1.70 11.00 -6.95
N ALA A 196 1.73 10.90 -5.62
CA ALA A 196 0.77 10.11 -4.88
C ALA A 196 0.47 10.71 -3.50
N SER A 197 -0.75 10.46 -3.03
CA SER A 197 -1.15 10.75 -1.66
C SER A 197 -1.80 9.54 -1.02
N VAL A 198 -1.55 9.35 0.27
CA VAL A 198 -2.18 8.30 1.07
C VAL A 198 -3.00 8.93 2.17
N SER A 199 -4.24 8.47 2.30
CA SER A 199 -5.07 8.73 3.46
C SER A 199 -5.49 7.42 4.11
N VAL A 200 -5.75 7.49 5.41
CA VAL A 200 -6.20 6.39 6.24
C VAL A 200 -7.56 6.80 6.77
N VAL A 201 -8.58 6.04 6.38
CA VAL A 201 -9.96 6.21 6.84
C VAL A 201 -10.22 5.21 7.93
N ASP A 202 -10.56 5.67 9.12
CA ASP A 202 -10.90 4.79 10.24
C ASP A 202 -12.36 4.28 10.16
N ASP A 203 -12.74 3.44 11.12
CA ASP A 203 -14.09 2.86 11.20
C ASP A 203 -15.20 3.89 11.43
N SER A 204 -14.86 5.09 11.92
CA SER A 204 -15.82 6.20 12.11
C SER A 204 -16.05 7.01 10.83
N GLY A 205 -15.32 6.69 9.75
CA GLY A 205 -15.30 7.47 8.52
C GLY A 205 -14.40 8.70 8.59
N SER A 206 -13.66 8.88 9.68
CA SER A 206 -12.71 9.99 9.80
C SER A 206 -11.49 9.71 8.94
N GLU A 207 -11.21 10.62 8.00
CA GLU A 207 -10.10 10.51 7.07
C GLU A 207 -8.90 11.33 7.56
N LYS A 208 -7.79 10.66 7.87
CA LYS A 208 -6.52 11.31 8.21
C LYS A 208 -5.51 11.09 7.09
N ARG A 209 -4.95 12.19 6.59
CA ARG A 209 -3.82 12.11 5.65
C ARG A 209 -2.59 11.60 6.40
N VAL A 210 -1.93 10.59 5.84
CA VAL A 210 -0.64 10.11 6.32
C VAL A 210 0.43 10.67 5.41
N GLU A 211 1.56 11.08 6.00
CA GLU A 211 2.68 11.56 5.20
C GLU A 211 3.25 10.38 4.41
N THR A 212 3.13 10.43 3.09
CA THR A 212 3.78 9.45 2.19
C THR A 212 5.27 9.49 2.46
N THR A 213 5.83 8.39 2.96
CA THR A 213 7.24 8.38 3.38
C THR A 213 8.18 8.36 2.17
N PHE A 214 7.75 7.74 1.07
CA PHE A 214 8.52 7.70 -0.17
C PHE A 214 7.62 7.41 -1.38
N LEU A 215 7.89 8.08 -2.51
CA LEU A 215 7.38 7.74 -3.83
C LEU A 215 8.55 7.72 -4.80
N ASN A 216 8.72 6.62 -5.51
CA ASN A 216 9.75 6.50 -6.53
C ASN A 216 9.25 5.68 -7.71
N GLU A 217 9.67 6.08 -8.89
CA GLU A 217 9.48 5.33 -10.11
C GLU A 217 10.85 4.93 -10.64
N LYS A 218 11.15 3.63 -10.64
CA LYS A 218 12.45 3.11 -11.08
C LYS A 218 12.26 1.78 -11.78
N GLU A 219 12.97 1.58 -12.89
CA GLU A 219 12.98 0.28 -13.60
C GLU A 219 11.56 -0.21 -13.99
N GLY A 220 10.64 0.72 -14.27
CA GLY A 220 9.26 0.40 -14.63
C GLY A 220 8.34 0.05 -13.46
N TRP A 221 8.77 0.30 -12.23
CA TRP A 221 7.99 0.09 -11.01
C TRP A 221 7.76 1.40 -10.27
N LEU A 222 6.50 1.64 -9.90
CA LEU A 222 6.08 2.65 -8.95
C LEU A 222 6.12 2.05 -7.54
N HIS A 223 6.83 2.69 -6.63
CA HIS A 223 6.97 2.29 -5.23
C HIS A 223 6.40 3.38 -4.35
N LEU A 224 5.50 3.01 -3.45
CA LEU A 224 4.90 3.89 -2.47
C LEU A 224 4.98 3.25 -1.08
N GLY A 225 5.35 4.03 -0.08
CA GLY A 225 5.33 3.62 1.33
C GLY A 225 4.54 4.60 2.20
N ALA A 226 3.68 4.07 3.07
CA ALA A 226 2.95 4.80 4.11
C ALA A 226 3.16 4.14 5.46
N TYR A 227 3.77 4.88 6.39
CA TYR A 227 4.15 4.36 7.71
C TYR A 227 3.65 5.27 8.83
N GLY A 228 3.50 4.73 10.03
CA GLY A 228 3.21 5.54 11.21
C GLY A 228 1.72 5.72 11.51
N PHE A 229 0.83 5.07 10.76
CA PHE A 229 -0.60 5.11 11.06
C PHE A 229 -0.94 4.14 12.20
N SER A 230 -1.96 4.46 12.98
CA SER A 230 -2.42 3.56 14.05
C SER A 230 -3.34 2.49 13.49
N PHE A 231 -3.34 1.30 14.12
CA PHE A 231 -4.32 0.27 13.82
C PHE A 231 -5.63 0.48 14.59
N SER A 232 -6.75 0.40 13.88
CA SER A 232 -7.96 -0.28 14.33
C SER A 232 -8.36 -1.22 13.19
N ARG A 233 -9.08 -0.73 12.19
CA ARG A 233 -9.40 -1.42 10.93
C ARG A 233 -9.48 -0.41 9.76
N PRO A 234 -8.42 0.37 9.50
CA PRO A 234 -8.55 1.43 8.52
C PRO A 234 -8.58 0.92 7.08
N THR A 235 -9.19 1.73 6.21
CA THR A 235 -8.98 1.64 4.77
C THR A 235 -7.90 2.63 4.36
N LEU A 236 -6.80 2.11 3.79
CA LEU A 236 -5.82 2.94 3.11
C LEU A 236 -6.34 3.31 1.73
N LYS A 237 -6.41 4.61 1.45
CA LYS A 237 -6.80 5.16 0.16
C LYS A 237 -5.58 5.80 -0.49
N VAL A 238 -5.08 5.17 -1.54
CA VAL A 238 -3.97 5.71 -2.34
C VAL A 238 -4.54 6.38 -3.58
N LYS A 239 -4.21 7.65 -3.77
CA LYS A 239 -4.54 8.40 -4.99
C LYS A 239 -3.26 8.72 -5.75
N LEU A 240 -3.17 8.27 -7.00
CA LEU A 240 -2.13 8.68 -7.91
C LEU A 240 -2.55 9.95 -8.67
N THR A 241 -1.60 10.81 -8.95
CA THR A 241 -1.78 12.03 -9.73
C THR A 241 -0.71 12.11 -10.81
N GLY A 242 -1.12 12.57 -11.99
CA GLY A 242 -0.27 12.62 -13.17
C GLY A 242 -1.02 13.29 -14.33
N THR A 243 -0.35 13.45 -15.46
CA THR A 243 -0.93 14.05 -16.66
C THR A 243 -1.83 13.03 -17.36
N ARG A 244 -3.14 13.31 -17.49
CA ARG A 244 -4.08 12.42 -18.19
C ARG A 244 -3.92 12.47 -19.72
N GLN A 245 -4.03 11.32 -20.37
CA GLN A 245 -4.13 11.18 -21.81
C GLN A 245 -5.45 11.81 -22.27
N GLY A 246 -5.39 12.69 -23.28
CA GLY A 246 -6.59 13.36 -23.78
C GLY A 246 -7.02 14.60 -23.00
N SER A 247 -6.18 15.16 -22.12
CA SER A 247 -6.37 16.52 -21.60
C SER A 247 -6.06 17.57 -22.67
N SER A 248 -6.75 17.52 -23.81
CA SER A 248 -7.10 18.72 -24.56
C SER A 248 -8.26 19.36 -23.80
N THR A 249 -7.97 20.37 -23.00
CA THR A 249 -9.03 21.16 -22.36
C THR A 249 -9.83 21.82 -23.48
N ASN A 250 -11.03 21.28 -23.75
CA ASN A 250 -12.12 22.05 -24.34
C ASN A 250 -12.43 23.17 -23.35
N SER A 251 -11.76 24.31 -23.53
CA SER A 251 -12.31 25.61 -23.16
C SER A 251 -12.80 26.26 -24.46
N SER A 252 -14.04 25.96 -24.82
CA SER A 252 -14.89 26.88 -25.60
C SER A 252 -15.45 27.87 -24.57
N GLN A 253 -15.37 29.19 -24.68
CA GLN A 253 -15.39 30.10 -25.83
C GLN A 253 -14.70 31.42 -25.46
N SER A 254 -13.73 31.87 -26.28
CA SER A 254 -13.81 33.17 -26.97
C SER A 254 -12.64 33.28 -27.97
N THR A 255 -12.98 33.21 -29.25
CA THR A 255 -12.35 33.87 -30.42
C THR A 255 -10.96 34.48 -30.26
N SER A 256 -9.95 33.89 -30.93
CA SER A 256 -9.37 34.43 -32.19
C SER A 256 -7.95 33.87 -32.44
N GLN A 257 -7.80 33.29 -33.64
CA GLN A 257 -6.66 33.17 -34.55
C GLN A 257 -5.18 33.08 -34.08
N ALA A 258 -4.49 32.18 -34.82
CA ALA A 258 -3.09 32.23 -35.27
C ALA A 258 -2.01 31.43 -34.51
N SER A 259 -1.77 30.22 -35.04
CA SER A 259 -0.47 29.57 -35.34
C SER A 259 0.81 29.90 -34.52
N LYS A 260 1.40 28.87 -33.89
CA LYS A 260 2.78 28.32 -34.15
C LYS A 260 3.48 27.75 -32.89
N SER A 261 4.00 26.54 -33.09
CA SER A 261 5.23 25.93 -32.52
C SER A 261 5.26 25.36 -31.10
N LYS A 262 5.69 24.09 -31.04
CA LYS A 262 6.02 23.28 -29.86
C LYS A 262 7.08 23.97 -29.00
N LYS A 263 6.80 24.27 -27.72
CA LYS A 263 7.83 24.61 -26.71
C LYS A 263 8.00 23.48 -25.71
N LYS A 264 9.24 22.98 -25.61
CA LYS A 264 9.72 22.09 -24.54
C LYS A 264 9.49 22.76 -23.18
N SER A 265 8.88 22.06 -22.23
CA SER A 265 8.76 22.53 -20.84
C SER A 265 10.13 22.49 -20.17
N ILE A 266 10.68 23.66 -19.85
CA ILE A 266 11.91 23.78 -19.06
C ILE A 266 11.54 23.62 -17.59
N SER A 267 12.17 22.66 -16.90
CA SER A 267 12.08 22.52 -15.44
C SER A 267 13.38 22.98 -14.79
N TYR A 268 13.27 23.65 -13.65
CA TYR A 268 14.43 24.17 -12.90
C TYR A 268 14.66 23.34 -11.64
N THR A 269 15.84 22.74 -11.51
CA THR A 269 16.29 22.14 -10.25
C THR A 269 17.02 23.20 -9.43
N MET A 270 16.57 23.47 -8.21
CA MET A 270 17.19 24.46 -7.33
C MET A 270 17.20 24.01 -5.87
N THR A 271 18.22 24.45 -5.14
CA THR A 271 18.35 24.19 -3.71
C THR A 271 17.73 25.35 -2.94
N CYS A 272 16.82 25.04 -2.01
CA CYS A 272 16.16 26.03 -1.17
C CYS A 272 16.36 25.70 0.31
N ARG A 273 16.43 26.73 1.16
CA ARG A 273 16.47 26.62 2.62
C ARG A 273 15.18 27.12 3.27
N LYS A 274 14.77 26.46 4.35
CA LYS A 274 13.78 26.94 5.31
C LYS A 274 14.32 26.71 6.72
N GLY A 275 14.71 27.79 7.40
CA GLY A 275 15.47 27.70 8.64
C GLY A 275 16.84 27.04 8.42
N LYS A 276 17.17 26.02 9.22
CA LYS A 276 18.41 25.22 9.09
C LYS A 276 18.31 24.06 8.09
N VAL A 277 17.14 23.85 7.48
CA VAL A 277 16.89 22.71 6.57
C VAL A 277 17.11 23.14 5.13
N THR A 278 17.90 22.38 4.39
CA THR A 278 18.17 22.56 2.96
C THR A 278 17.56 21.43 2.16
N LYS A 279 16.79 21.72 1.09
CA LYS A 279 16.17 20.74 0.20
C LYS A 279 16.30 21.17 -1.27
N LYS A 280 16.47 20.20 -2.18
CA LYS A 280 16.38 20.43 -3.64
C LYS A 280 14.94 20.30 -4.11
N PHE A 281 14.50 21.24 -4.93
CA PHE A 281 13.19 21.28 -5.56
C PHE A 281 13.33 21.27 -7.08
N ILE A 282 12.40 20.61 -7.76
CA ILE A 282 12.21 20.73 -9.21
C ILE A 282 10.92 21.51 -9.40
N THR A 283 11.02 22.70 -9.99
CA THR A 283 9.90 23.63 -10.15
C THR A 283 9.76 24.07 -11.60
N ALA A 284 8.52 24.39 -12.01
CA ALA A 284 8.24 24.91 -13.35
C ALA A 284 8.73 26.36 -13.54
N LEU A 285 8.95 27.09 -12.44
CA LEU A 285 9.47 28.47 -12.41
C LEU A 285 10.73 28.53 -11.55
N PRO A 286 11.68 29.46 -11.80
CA PRO A 286 12.96 29.55 -11.09
C PRO A 286 12.86 30.05 -9.62
N ASN A 287 11.75 29.77 -8.94
CA ASN A 287 11.44 30.24 -7.59
C ASN A 287 11.26 29.07 -6.61
N CYS A 288 11.73 29.25 -5.38
CA CYS A 288 11.50 28.31 -4.28
C CYS A 288 10.04 28.35 -3.81
N PRO A 289 9.47 27.22 -3.35
CA PRO A 289 8.10 27.18 -2.81
C PRO A 289 7.90 28.14 -1.63
N ALA A 290 6.64 28.54 -1.39
CA ALA A 290 6.29 29.44 -0.31
C ALA A 290 6.91 29.01 1.04
N GLY A 291 7.64 29.93 1.68
CA GLY A 291 8.36 29.69 2.93
C GLY A 291 9.78 29.12 2.77
N TRP A 292 10.27 28.92 1.54
CA TRP A 292 11.65 28.52 1.24
C TRP A 292 12.40 29.63 0.50
N LYS A 293 13.65 29.89 0.86
CA LYS A 293 14.53 30.86 0.20
C LYS A 293 15.58 30.15 -0.64
N LYS A 294 15.85 30.65 -1.84
CA LYS A 294 16.90 30.10 -2.72
C LYS A 294 18.28 30.25 -2.05
N ILE A 295 19.11 29.23 -2.23
CA ILE A 295 20.53 29.22 -1.86
C ILE A 295 21.37 29.27 -3.13
#